data_AF-A0AAW5EY06-F1
#
_entry.id   AF-A0AAW5EY06-F1
#
_cell.length_a   1.000
_cell.length_b   1.000
_cell.length_c   1.000
_cell.angle_alpha   90.00
_cell.angle_beta   90.00
_cell.angle_gamma   90.00
#
_symmetry.space_group_name_H-M   'P 1'
#
loop_
_entity.id
_entity.type
_entity.pdbx_description
1 polymer ?
#
loop_
_entity_poly.entity_id
_entity_poly.type
_entity_poly.pdbx_seq_one_letter_code
_entity_poly.pdbx_strand_id
1 'polypeptide(L)'
;SGLVMSHEFGTNWSIFSKKAGPITGVLLSYEVMTAFFLEAGFLGVMLFGMHKVGRKLHFAATCCVSVGTLISMTWILSSNSWMQTPRGYTIDPATGRFMPADWLAIIFNPSFPFRLVHMGLAAFLSVAFIVGATGAWHMLRA
;
A
#
# COMPACT_ATOMS: atom_id res chain seq x y z
N SER A 1 7.25 0.90 -11.59
CA SER A 1 6.93 -0.35 -10.88
C SER A 1 7.34 -0.22 -9.41
N GLY A 2 6.73 -0.99 -8.49
CA GLY A 2 7.00 -0.88 -7.05
C GLY A 2 8.46 -1.17 -6.67
N LEU A 3 9.11 -2.12 -7.34
CA LEU A 3 10.52 -2.44 -7.12
C LEU A 3 11.46 -1.27 -7.40
N VAL A 4 11.25 -0.55 -8.51
CA VAL A 4 12.05 0.64 -8.82
C VAL A 4 11.80 1.73 -7.78
N MET A 5 10.53 2.00 -7.48
CA MET A 5 10.15 3.04 -6.50
C MET A 5 10.77 2.83 -5.11
N SER A 6 10.90 1.59 -4.64
CA SER A 6 11.51 1.33 -3.33
C SER A 6 13.02 1.61 -3.31
N HIS A 7 13.71 1.34 -4.42
CA HIS A 7 15.16 1.57 -4.53
C HIS A 7 15.48 3.06 -4.72
N GLU A 8 14.61 3.80 -5.40
CA GLU A 8 14.74 5.25 -5.62
C GLU A 8 14.90 6.04 -4.31
N PHE A 9 14.22 5.64 -3.23
CA PHE A 9 14.41 6.28 -1.91
C PHE A 9 15.87 6.21 -1.45
N GLY A 10 16.55 5.09 -1.69
CA GLY A 10 17.94 4.89 -1.30
C GLY A 10 18.93 5.54 -2.26
N THR A 11 18.74 5.37 -3.56
CA THR A 11 19.70 5.80 -4.59
C THR A 11 19.64 7.30 -4.86
N ASN A 12 18.44 7.86 -4.97
CA ASN A 12 18.25 9.26 -5.40
C ASN A 12 17.86 10.19 -4.25
N TRP A 13 17.39 9.65 -3.11
CA TRP A 13 16.92 10.43 -1.95
C TRP A 13 17.66 10.04 -0.65
N SER A 14 18.98 9.87 -0.72
CA SER A 14 19.81 9.36 0.38
C SER A 14 19.71 10.16 1.70
N ILE A 15 19.63 11.49 1.63
CA ILE A 15 19.47 12.35 2.82
C ILE A 15 18.10 12.17 3.47
N PHE A 16 17.06 12.05 2.65
CA PHE A 16 15.71 11.74 3.14
C PHE A 16 15.70 10.38 3.84
N SER A 17 16.26 9.35 3.20
CA SER A 17 16.36 8.01 3.77
C SER A 17 17.15 8.00 5.09
N LYS A 18 18.24 8.79 5.19
CA LYS A 18 19.02 8.90 6.43
C LYS A 18 18.25 9.60 7.56
N LYS A 19 17.44 10.61 7.25
CA LYS A 19 16.71 11.42 8.25
C LYS A 19 15.37 10.82 8.65
N ALA A 20 14.55 10.42 7.70
CA ALA A 20 13.19 9.93 7.90
C ALA A 20 13.07 8.41 7.98
N GLY A 21 14.11 7.67 7.56
CA GLY A 21 14.16 6.21 7.56
C GLY A 21 13.71 5.52 8.86
N PRO A 22 14.01 6.03 10.07
CA PRO A 22 13.54 5.44 11.32
C PRO A 22 12.00 5.40 11.47
N ILE A 23 11.27 6.24 10.71
CA ILE A 23 9.80 6.25 10.67
C ILE A 23 9.31 5.64 9.36
N THR A 24 9.67 6.24 8.23
CA THR A 24 9.15 5.85 6.91
C THR A 24 9.61 4.46 6.49
N GLY A 25 10.86 4.10 6.81
CA GLY A 25 11.39 2.78 6.52
C GLY A 25 10.68 1.68 7.31
N VAL A 26 10.27 1.95 8.55
CA VAL A 26 9.49 1.00 9.36
C VAL A 26 8.10 0.80 8.74
N LEU A 27 7.40 1.88 8.40
CA LEU A 27 6.06 1.80 7.77
C LEU A 27 6.08 1.02 6.44
N LEU A 28 7.09 1.28 5.59
CA LEU A 28 7.28 0.55 4.32
C LEU A 28 7.69 -0.92 4.56
N SER A 29 8.43 -1.21 5.63
CA SER A 29 8.77 -2.60 5.97
C SER A 29 7.52 -3.39 6.39
N TYR A 30 6.61 -2.76 7.14
CA TYR A 30 5.31 -3.35 7.50
C TYR A 30 4.43 -3.62 6.28
N GLU A 31 4.45 -2.74 5.28
CA GLU A 31 3.78 -2.98 4.00
C GLU A 31 4.22 -4.32 3.38
N VAL A 32 5.54 -4.54 3.30
CA VAL A 32 6.09 -5.78 2.74
C VAL A 32 5.71 -6.99 3.60
N MET A 33 5.92 -6.90 4.91
CA MET A 33 5.69 -8.03 5.82
C MET A 33 4.24 -8.47 5.90
N THR A 34 3.29 -7.53 5.89
CA THR A 34 1.87 -7.84 6.17
C THR A 34 1.03 -7.95 4.91
N ALA A 35 1.25 -7.08 3.92
CA ALA A 35 0.42 -7.02 2.72
C ALA A 35 1.03 -7.81 1.56
N PHE A 36 2.31 -7.56 1.25
CA PHE A 36 2.94 -8.18 0.09
C PHE A 36 3.05 -9.70 0.23
N PHE A 37 3.41 -10.23 1.41
CA PHE A 37 3.42 -11.67 1.64
C PHE A 37 2.03 -12.31 1.53
N LEU A 38 0.99 -11.64 2.05
CA LEU A 38 -0.38 -12.13 1.95
C LEU A 38 -0.83 -12.15 0.49
N GLU A 39 -0.61 -11.05 -0.23
CA GLU A 39 -0.97 -10.93 -1.64
C GLU A 39 -0.19 -11.96 -2.48
N ALA A 40 1.14 -11.96 -2.42
CA ALA A 40 1.99 -12.86 -3.21
C ALA A 40 1.70 -14.34 -2.93
N GLY A 41 1.41 -14.71 -1.68
CA GLY A 41 1.08 -16.08 -1.29
C GLY A 41 -0.22 -16.59 -1.93
N PHE A 42 -1.26 -15.76 -1.98
CA PHE A 42 -2.57 -16.16 -2.52
C PHE A 42 -2.77 -15.81 -4.00
N LEU A 43 -1.98 -14.89 -4.56
CA LEU A 43 -2.07 -14.47 -5.96
C LEU A 43 -1.82 -15.64 -6.92
N GLY A 44 -0.88 -16.54 -6.60
CA GLY A 44 -0.64 -17.75 -7.39
C GLY A 44 -1.87 -18.68 -7.42
N VAL A 45 -2.58 -18.81 -6.30
CA VAL A 45 -3.83 -19.59 -6.23
C VAL A 45 -4.95 -18.89 -7.00
N MET A 46 -5.06 -17.57 -6.89
CA MET A 46 -6.04 -16.79 -7.65
C MET A 46 -5.85 -16.94 -9.16
N LEU A 47 -4.62 -16.84 -9.65
CA LEU A 47 -4.31 -16.89 -11.09
C LEU A 47 -4.37 -18.31 -11.68
N PHE A 48 -3.85 -19.32 -10.96
CA PHE A 48 -3.64 -20.66 -11.52
C PHE A 48 -4.47 -21.75 -10.85
N GLY A 49 -5.24 -21.42 -9.81
CA GLY A 49 -5.96 -22.38 -8.98
C GLY A 49 -7.36 -22.75 -9.48
N MET A 50 -7.90 -22.08 -10.49
CA MET A 50 -9.33 -22.23 -10.90
C MET A 50 -9.77 -23.69 -11.13
N HIS A 51 -8.90 -24.52 -11.71
CA HIS A 51 -9.15 -25.96 -11.93
C HIS A 51 -8.32 -26.88 -11.02
N LYS A 52 -7.51 -26.33 -10.12
CA LYS A 52 -6.58 -27.08 -9.25
C LYS A 52 -7.01 -27.08 -7.79
N VAL A 53 -7.81 -26.12 -7.36
CA VAL A 53 -8.37 -26.02 -6.01
C VAL A 53 -9.90 -25.96 -6.05
N GLY A 54 -10.55 -26.30 -4.94
CA GLY A 54 -12.02 -26.19 -4.84
C GLY A 54 -12.49 -24.73 -4.95
N ARG A 55 -13.70 -24.53 -5.47
CA ARG A 55 -14.32 -23.19 -5.69
C ARG A 55 -14.31 -22.30 -4.45
N LYS A 56 -14.55 -22.87 -3.25
CA LYS A 56 -14.51 -22.14 -1.97
C LYS A 56 -13.12 -21.62 -1.65
N LEU A 57 -12.09 -22.43 -1.90
CA LEU A 57 -10.70 -22.05 -1.65
C LEU A 57 -10.21 -21.00 -2.66
N HIS A 58 -10.59 -21.14 -3.92
CA HIS A 58 -10.29 -20.12 -4.94
C HIS A 58 -10.92 -18.76 -4.59
N PHE A 59 -12.18 -18.76 -4.17
CA PHE A 59 -12.86 -17.55 -3.72
C PHE A 59 -12.18 -16.94 -2.48
N ALA A 60 -11.88 -17.75 -1.46
CA ALA A 60 -11.16 -17.29 -0.27
C ALA A 60 -9.79 -16.70 -0.61
N ALA A 61 -9.02 -17.34 -1.51
CA ALA A 61 -7.73 -16.80 -1.97
C ALA A 61 -7.90 -15.44 -2.66
N THR A 62 -8.93 -15.28 -3.48
CA THR A 62 -9.26 -14.00 -4.14
C THR A 62 -9.59 -12.91 -3.11
N CYS A 63 -10.36 -13.25 -2.06
CA CYS A 63 -10.62 -12.32 -0.96
C CYS A 63 -9.34 -11.97 -0.19
N CYS A 64 -8.47 -12.94 0.09
CA CYS A 64 -7.18 -12.68 0.76
C CYS A 64 -6.30 -11.73 -0.05
N VAL A 65 -6.23 -11.91 -1.37
CA VAL A 65 -5.52 -10.98 -2.28
C VAL A 65 -6.10 -9.57 -2.16
N SER A 66 -7.43 -9.43 -2.28
CA SER A 66 -8.09 -8.11 -2.16
C SER A 66 -7.85 -7.43 -0.81
N VAL A 67 -7.92 -8.18 0.30
CA VAL A 67 -7.64 -7.66 1.64
C VAL A 67 -6.16 -7.26 1.77
N GLY A 68 -5.24 -8.08 1.24
CA GLY A 68 -3.81 -7.76 1.19
C GLY A 68 -3.54 -6.43 0.50
N THR A 69 -4.16 -6.20 -0.66
CA THR A 69 -4.04 -4.94 -1.40
C THR A 69 -4.56 -3.74 -0.58
N LEU A 70 -5.66 -3.89 0.16
CA LEU A 70 -6.18 -2.82 1.04
C LEU A 70 -5.24 -2.53 2.23
N ILE A 71 -4.60 -3.56 2.79
CA ILE A 71 -3.59 -3.40 3.83
C ILE A 71 -2.35 -2.71 3.27
N SER A 72 -1.89 -3.05 2.06
CA SER A 72 -0.76 -2.35 1.41
C SER A 72 -1.08 -0.87 1.23
N MET A 73 -2.26 -0.55 0.69
CA MET A 73 -2.73 0.82 0.53
C MET A 73 -2.69 1.60 1.86
N THR A 74 -3.05 0.95 2.97
CA THR A 74 -3.04 1.55 4.32
C THR A 74 -1.61 1.95 4.71
N TRP A 75 -0.62 1.06 4.57
CA TRP A 75 0.76 1.34 4.98
C TRP A 75 1.45 2.39 4.10
N ILE A 76 1.31 2.26 2.78
CA ILE A 76 1.95 3.21 1.85
C ILE A 76 1.35 4.62 2.01
N LEU A 77 0.04 4.73 2.21
CA LEU A 77 -0.61 6.03 2.45
C LEU A 77 -0.35 6.56 3.85
N SER A 78 -0.17 5.72 4.86
CA SER A 78 0.26 6.15 6.19
C SER A 78 1.62 6.85 6.10
N SER A 79 2.60 6.21 5.46
CA SER A 79 3.93 6.78 5.20
C SER A 79 3.84 8.07 4.39
N ASN A 80 3.10 8.07 3.30
CA ASN A 80 2.96 9.24 2.43
C ASN A 80 2.18 10.39 3.09
N SER A 81 1.26 10.10 4.01
CA SER A 81 0.50 11.11 4.79
C SER A 81 1.34 11.70 5.90
N TRP A 82 2.18 10.90 6.54
CA TRP A 82 3.15 11.41 7.49
C TRP A 82 4.11 12.41 6.85
N MET A 83 4.52 12.19 5.60
CA MET A 83 5.36 13.16 4.86
C MET A 83 4.67 14.52 4.62
N GLN A 84 3.33 14.57 4.60
CA GLN A 84 2.55 15.80 4.37
C GLN A 84 2.21 16.50 5.69
N THR A 85 1.79 15.72 6.69
CA THR A 85 1.42 16.23 8.03
C THR A 85 2.17 15.45 9.11
N PRO A 86 3.49 15.70 9.28
CA PRO A 86 4.31 14.95 10.23
C PRO A 86 3.85 15.15 11.67
N ARG A 87 3.66 14.06 12.41
CA ARG A 87 3.29 14.06 13.84
C ARG A 87 3.93 12.87 14.56
N GLY A 88 3.96 12.93 15.89
CA GLY A 88 4.38 11.80 16.72
C GLY A 88 5.87 11.49 16.63
N TYR A 89 6.71 12.49 16.34
CA TYR A 89 8.16 12.32 16.23
C TYR A 89 8.92 13.33 17.10
N THR A 90 10.16 13.01 17.43
CA THR A 90 11.17 13.94 17.96
C THR A 90 12.34 14.02 16.98
N ILE A 91 13.16 15.07 17.10
CA ILE A 91 14.39 15.20 16.30
C ILE A 91 15.57 14.94 17.22
N ASP A 92 16.40 13.95 16.85
CA ASP A 92 17.64 13.67 17.55
C ASP A 92 18.60 14.88 17.37
N PRO A 93 19.02 15.55 18.47
CA PRO A 93 19.92 16.70 18.40
C PRO A 93 21.30 16.38 17.82
N ALA A 94 21.79 15.15 17.97
CA ALA A 94 23.12 14.74 17.52
C ALA A 94 23.13 14.36 16.04
N THR A 95 22.07 13.69 15.55
CA THR A 95 22.03 13.17 14.17
C THR A 95 21.08 13.90 13.24
N GLY A 96 20.19 14.75 13.77
CA GLY A 96 19.15 15.45 13.02
C GLY A 96 18.10 14.51 12.40
N ARG A 97 17.99 13.28 12.90
CA ARG A 97 17.04 12.26 12.42
C ARG A 97 15.69 12.39 13.11
N PHE A 98 14.64 12.06 12.37
CA PHE A 98 13.29 11.93 12.91
C PHE A 98 13.17 10.60 13.65
N MET A 99 12.99 10.66 14.96
CA MET A 99 12.79 9.49 15.84
C MET A 99 11.29 9.33 16.16
N PRO A 100 10.74 8.11 16.14
CA PRO A 100 9.35 7.90 16.52
C PRO A 100 9.15 8.16 18.02
N ALA A 101 8.16 8.99 18.36
CA ALA A 101 7.75 9.27 19.72
C ALA A 101 6.37 8.66 20.05
N ASP A 102 5.47 8.62 19.07
CA ASP A 102 4.15 8.00 19.17
C ASP A 102 3.74 7.41 17.82
N TRP A 103 3.70 6.07 17.74
CA TRP A 103 3.34 5.35 16.51
C TRP A 103 1.89 5.54 16.09
N LEU A 104 0.96 5.67 17.03
CA LEU A 104 -0.45 5.90 16.67
C LEU A 104 -0.61 7.29 16.06
N ALA A 105 0.06 8.30 16.61
CA ALA A 105 0.06 9.65 16.03
C ALA A 105 0.80 9.73 14.69
N ILE A 106 1.83 8.90 14.47
CA ILE A 106 2.51 8.75 13.17
C ILE A 106 1.57 8.13 12.13
N ILE A 107 0.96 6.99 12.47
CA ILE A 107 0.13 6.21 11.54
C ILE A 107 -1.16 6.96 11.22
N PHE A 108 -1.88 7.41 12.25
CA PHE A 108 -3.13 8.14 12.12
C PHE A 108 -2.89 9.66 12.20
N ASN A 109 -1.97 10.14 11.38
CA ASN A 109 -1.72 11.58 11.24
C ASN A 109 -2.95 12.28 10.60
N PRO A 110 -3.10 13.61 10.77
CA PRO A 110 -4.35 14.32 10.42
C PRO A 110 -4.83 14.14 8.98
N SER A 111 -3.90 14.01 8.02
CA SER A 111 -4.26 13.85 6.61
C SER A 111 -4.58 12.40 6.23
N PHE A 112 -4.14 11.41 7.01
CA PHE A 112 -4.23 10.00 6.64
C PHE A 112 -5.66 9.51 6.36
N PRO A 113 -6.68 9.71 7.23
CA PRO A 113 -8.02 9.16 6.98
C PRO A 113 -8.64 9.67 5.68
N PHE A 114 -8.50 10.97 5.39
CA PHE A 114 -9.04 11.59 4.19
C PHE A 114 -8.35 11.06 2.93
N ARG A 115 -7.02 10.89 2.98
CA ARG A 115 -6.22 10.41 1.84
C ARG A 115 -6.46 8.92 1.58
N LEU A 116 -6.66 8.13 2.63
CA LEU A 116 -7.04 6.72 2.52
C LEU A 116 -8.39 6.57 1.81
N VAL A 117 -9.42 7.31 2.27
CA VAL A 117 -10.75 7.28 1.64
C VAL A 117 -10.68 7.77 0.20
N HIS A 118 -10.02 8.91 -0.05
CA HIS A 118 -9.90 9.48 -1.38
C HIS A 118 -9.22 8.51 -2.37
N MET A 119 -8.04 7.98 -2.01
CA MET A 119 -7.28 7.12 -2.90
C MET A 119 -7.95 5.75 -3.08
N GLY A 120 -8.58 5.21 -2.03
CA GLY A 120 -9.35 3.97 -2.12
C GLY A 120 -10.53 4.10 -3.07
N LEU A 121 -11.35 5.15 -2.92
CA LEU A 121 -12.46 5.43 -3.84
C LEU A 121 -11.96 5.65 -5.28
N ALA A 122 -10.88 6.41 -5.46
CA ALA A 122 -10.29 6.65 -6.78
C ALA A 122 -9.85 5.34 -7.45
N ALA A 123 -9.22 4.43 -6.72
CA ALA A 123 -8.82 3.12 -7.22
C ALA A 123 -10.02 2.26 -7.64
N PHE A 124 -11.03 2.15 -6.77
CA PHE A 124 -12.25 1.38 -7.07
C PHE A 124 -13.00 1.94 -8.29
N LEU A 125 -13.19 3.26 -8.34
CA LEU A 125 -13.84 3.92 -9.48
C LEU A 125 -13.07 3.69 -10.78
N SER A 126 -11.74 3.84 -10.75
CA SER A 126 -10.91 3.64 -11.93
C SER A 126 -11.08 2.24 -12.51
N VAL A 127 -11.02 1.20 -11.65
CA VAL A 127 -11.21 -0.19 -12.09
C VAL A 127 -12.64 -0.43 -12.57
N ALA A 128 -13.65 0.09 -11.86
CA ALA A 128 -15.06 -0.06 -12.25
C ALA A 128 -15.35 0.56 -13.63
N PHE A 129 -14.81 1.75 -13.92
CA PHE A 129 -14.94 2.38 -15.23
C PHE A 129 -14.23 1.60 -16.33
N ILE A 130 -13.02 1.07 -16.07
CA ILE A 130 -12.31 0.25 -17.06
C ILE A 130 -13.12 -1.01 -17.39
N VAL A 131 -13.54 -1.77 -16.37
CA VAL A 131 -14.33 -3.00 -16.56
C VAL A 131 -15.65 -2.70 -17.26
N GLY A 132 -16.35 -1.63 -16.84
CA GLY A 132 -17.60 -1.19 -17.46
C GLY A 132 -17.43 -0.76 -18.91
N ALA A 133 -16.40 0.01 -19.23
CA ALA A 133 -16.10 0.46 -20.59
C ALA A 133 -15.74 -0.72 -21.51
N THR A 134 -14.93 -1.66 -21.04
CA THR A 134 -14.60 -2.88 -21.80
C THR A 134 -15.86 -3.73 -22.03
N GLY A 135 -16.71 -3.89 -21.01
CA GLY A 135 -17.98 -4.60 -21.15
C GLY A 135 -18.92 -3.95 -22.17
N ALA A 136 -19.12 -2.63 -22.08
CA ALA A 136 -19.92 -1.87 -23.02
C ALA A 136 -19.40 -1.96 -24.46
N TRP A 137 -18.08 -1.93 -24.64
CA TRP A 137 -17.45 -2.09 -25.94
C TRP A 137 -17.72 -3.46 -26.57
N HIS A 138 -17.63 -4.54 -25.77
CA HIS A 138 -17.96 -5.88 -26.24
C HIS A 138 -19.44 -6.00 -26.63
N MET A 139 -20.34 -5.36 -25.89
CA MET A 139 -21.78 -5.36 -26.23
C MET A 139 -22.10 -4.57 -27.50
N LEU A 140 -21.40 -3.47 -27.76
CA LEU A 140 -21.60 -2.65 -28.98
C LEU A 140 -21.06 -3.32 -30.25
N ARG A 141 -20.14 -4.28 -30.11
CA ARG A 141 -19.51 -4.99 -31.23
C ARG A 141 -19.97 -6.44 -31.41
N ALA A 142 -20.82 -6.95 -30.51
CA ALA A 142 -21.47 -8.24 -30.63
C ALA A 142 -22.64 -8.18 -31.61
#